data_AF-A0A812ALG1-F1
#
_entry.id   AF-A0A812ALG1-F1
#
_cell.length_a   1.000
_cell.length_b   1.000
_cell.length_c   1.000
_cell.angle_alpha   90.00
_cell.angle_beta   90.00
_cell.angle_gamma   90.00
#
_symmetry.space_group_name_H-M   'P 1'
#
loop_
_entity.id
_entity.type
_entity.pdbx_description
1 polymer ?
#
loop_
_entity_poly.entity_id
_entity_poly.type
_entity_poly.pdbx_seq_one_letter_code
_entity_poly.pdbx_strand_id
1 'polypeptide(L)'
;MNQQIQDEAADLASKGPFVALVPDLYRGKVATDHEEAGHLMNDLDWPGAIKDIQAAAKYLLKDVGCSKIGVTGFCMGGALSFAAAALVPEISAAAPFYGIPGESIADITTIRIPLQCHFGKKDDIVGFSSSSDQEALRKKLDTAKVKHEFYVYDAGHAFTNATSPNYHEPSCKLALDRLVKFMNSYL
;
A
#
# COMPACT_ATOMS: atom_id res chain seq x y z
N MET A 1 -1.61 2.79 16.73
CA MET A 1 -2.40 2.53 15.51
C MET A 1 -3.75 3.25 15.57
N ASN A 2 -4.22 3.88 14.48
CA ASN A 2 -5.55 4.49 14.44
C ASN A 2 -6.67 3.43 14.25
N GLN A 3 -7.93 3.77 14.53
CA GLN A 3 -9.06 2.82 14.44
C GLN A 3 -9.41 2.47 12.99
N GLN A 4 -9.35 3.46 12.08
CA GLN A 4 -9.72 3.29 10.69
C GLN A 4 -8.90 2.19 9.97
N ILE A 5 -7.59 2.09 10.24
CA ILE A 5 -6.75 1.03 9.67
C ILE A 5 -7.02 -0.34 10.33
N GLN A 6 -7.40 -0.37 11.61
CA GLN A 6 -7.80 -1.61 12.27
C GLN A 6 -9.10 -2.17 11.66
N ASP A 7 -10.08 -1.29 11.41
CA ASP A 7 -11.35 -1.65 10.81
C ASP A 7 -11.16 -2.15 9.37
N GLU A 8 -10.32 -1.46 8.57
CA GLU A 8 -9.97 -1.88 7.21
C GLU A 8 -9.29 -3.26 7.20
N ALA A 9 -8.35 -3.50 8.12
CA ALA A 9 -7.69 -4.80 8.24
C ALA A 9 -8.67 -5.92 8.62
N ALA A 10 -9.60 -5.65 9.54
CA ALA A 10 -10.64 -6.60 9.93
C ALA A 10 -11.61 -6.89 8.77
N ASP A 11 -12.03 -5.87 8.04
CA ASP A 11 -12.91 -6.00 6.88
C ASP A 11 -12.23 -6.82 5.77
N LEU A 12 -10.98 -6.52 5.43
CA LEU A 12 -10.21 -7.30 4.45
C LEU A 12 -10.05 -8.76 4.89
N ALA A 13 -9.72 -9.01 6.16
CA ALA A 13 -9.62 -10.36 6.71
C ALA A 13 -10.96 -11.12 6.64
N SER A 14 -12.10 -10.43 6.79
CA SER A 14 -13.43 -11.05 6.69
C SER A 14 -13.83 -11.44 5.26
N LYS A 15 -13.19 -10.85 4.24
CA LYS A 15 -13.54 -11.00 2.82
C LYS A 15 -12.82 -12.16 2.12
N GLY A 16 -12.01 -12.94 2.83
CA GLY A 16 -11.28 -14.07 2.28
C GLY A 16 -10.62 -14.93 3.35
N PRO A 17 -9.81 -15.93 2.97
CA PRO A 17 -9.07 -16.78 3.90
C PRO A 17 -7.80 -16.07 4.40
N PHE A 18 -7.89 -14.78 4.73
CA PHE A 18 -6.72 -13.96 5.05
C PHE A 18 -6.53 -13.83 6.56
N VAL A 19 -5.26 -13.82 6.98
CA VAL A 19 -4.86 -13.28 8.28
C VAL A 19 -4.26 -11.90 8.04
N ALA A 20 -4.82 -10.87 8.67
CA ALA A 20 -4.32 -9.51 8.58
C ALA A 20 -3.45 -9.17 9.81
N LEU A 21 -2.28 -8.58 9.56
CA LEU A 21 -1.39 -8.02 10.58
C LEU A 21 -1.03 -6.60 10.17
N VAL A 22 -1.24 -5.64 11.08
CA VAL A 22 -0.90 -4.24 10.86
C VAL A 22 0.23 -3.85 11.83
N PRO A 23 1.50 -3.76 11.37
CA PRO A 23 2.60 -3.35 12.24
C PRO A 23 2.48 -1.87 12.61
N ASP A 24 2.69 -1.53 13.89
CA ASP A 24 2.75 -0.14 14.34
C ASP A 24 4.13 0.46 14.04
N LEU A 25 4.24 1.00 12.82
CA LEU A 25 5.47 1.62 12.30
C LEU A 25 5.86 2.90 13.05
N TYR A 26 4.92 3.48 13.80
CA TYR A 26 5.11 4.70 14.58
C TYR A 26 5.32 4.45 16.07
N ARG A 27 5.44 3.18 16.48
CA ARG A 27 5.69 2.77 17.87
C ARG A 27 4.67 3.36 18.84
N GLY A 28 3.41 3.41 18.43
CA GLY A 28 2.30 3.88 19.25
C GLY A 28 1.98 5.37 19.11
N LYS A 29 2.76 6.14 18.33
CA LYS A 29 2.36 7.53 17.99
C LYS A 29 1.19 7.49 17.01
N VAL A 30 0.18 8.32 17.26
CA VAL A 30 -1.00 8.46 16.40
C VAL A 30 -1.18 9.94 16.13
N ALA A 31 -1.15 10.33 14.86
CA ALA A 31 -1.44 11.69 14.46
C ALA A 31 -2.87 12.06 14.86
N THR A 32 -3.02 13.22 15.51
CA THR A 32 -4.31 13.77 15.93
C THR A 32 -4.88 14.75 14.91
N ASP A 33 -4.04 15.28 14.01
CA ASP A 33 -4.42 16.16 12.91
C ASP A 33 -3.55 15.95 11.65
N HIS A 34 -3.84 16.73 10.60
CA HIS A 34 -3.16 16.63 9.31
C HIS A 34 -1.72 17.14 9.34
N GLU A 35 -1.41 18.14 10.18
CA GLU A 35 -0.08 18.72 10.30
C GLU A 35 0.86 17.72 10.99
N GLU A 36 0.40 17.12 12.09
CA GLU A 36 1.12 16.05 12.79
C GLU A 36 1.31 14.81 11.89
N ALA A 37 0.31 14.46 11.07
CA ALA A 37 0.45 13.38 10.09
C ALA A 37 1.53 13.69 9.03
N GLY A 38 1.61 14.94 8.56
CA GLY A 38 2.65 15.39 7.65
C GLY A 38 4.04 15.32 8.27
N HIS A 39 4.19 15.78 9.53
CA HIS A 39 5.45 15.68 10.26
C HIS A 39 5.89 14.23 10.48
N LEU A 40 4.99 13.37 10.92
CA LEU A 40 5.28 11.95 11.11
C LEU A 40 5.64 11.25 9.79
N MET A 41 5.09 11.66 8.65
CA MET A 41 5.48 11.13 7.35
C MET A 41 6.91 11.55 6.98
N ASN A 42 7.26 12.82 7.22
CA ASN A 42 8.59 13.34 6.93
C ASN A 42 9.68 12.72 7.83
N ASP A 43 9.35 12.44 9.09
CA ASP A 43 10.27 11.87 10.07
C ASP A 43 10.31 10.33 10.07
N LEU A 44 9.57 9.67 9.16
CA LEU A 44 9.54 8.22 9.12
C LEU A 44 10.93 7.64 8.82
N ASP A 45 11.42 6.76 9.69
CA ASP A 45 12.56 5.89 9.42
C ASP A 45 12.14 4.83 8.39
N TRP A 46 12.26 5.16 7.10
CA TRP A 46 11.92 4.27 5.99
C TRP A 46 12.65 2.92 6.06
N PRO A 47 13.99 2.86 6.23
CA PRO A 47 14.69 1.59 6.44
C PRO A 47 14.16 0.78 7.63
N GLY A 48 13.87 1.42 8.76
CA GLY A 48 13.27 0.80 9.93
C GLY A 48 11.88 0.22 9.63
N ALA A 49 11.02 0.99 8.97
CA ALA A 49 9.68 0.58 8.59
C ALA A 49 9.68 -0.64 7.64
N ILE A 50 10.61 -0.69 6.68
CA ILE A 50 10.77 -1.87 5.79
C ILE A 50 11.24 -3.10 6.57
N LYS A 51 12.15 -2.93 7.55
CA LYS A 51 12.56 -4.04 8.43
C LYS A 51 11.39 -4.55 9.29
N ASP A 52 10.52 -3.67 9.76
CA ASP A 52 9.32 -4.07 10.51
C ASP A 52 8.34 -4.83 9.65
N ILE A 53 8.10 -4.38 8.40
CA ILE A 53 7.27 -5.09 7.43
C ILE A 53 7.86 -6.49 7.15
N GLN A 54 9.18 -6.59 7.00
CA GLN A 54 9.85 -7.89 6.84
C GLN A 54 9.69 -8.77 8.09
N ALA A 55 9.82 -8.21 9.29
CA ALA A 55 9.64 -8.96 10.53
C ALA A 55 8.20 -9.47 10.66
N ALA A 56 7.21 -8.64 10.33
CA ALA A 56 5.80 -9.01 10.29
C ALA A 56 5.53 -10.14 9.28
N ALA A 57 6.12 -10.06 8.08
CA ALA A 57 6.01 -11.13 7.07
C ALA A 57 6.62 -12.44 7.57
N LYS A 58 7.80 -12.40 8.21
CA LYS A 58 8.44 -13.59 8.79
C LYS A 58 7.62 -14.21 9.91
N TYR A 59 7.01 -13.38 10.77
CA TYR A 59 6.12 -13.84 11.84
C TYR A 59 4.89 -14.55 11.28
N LEU A 60 4.23 -13.96 10.27
CA LEU A 60 3.08 -14.59 9.61
C LEU A 60 3.45 -15.95 8.99
N LEU A 61 4.61 -16.06 8.35
CA LEU A 61 5.07 -17.31 7.76
C LEU A 61 5.42 -18.39 8.81
N LYS A 62 6.15 -18.01 9.86
CA LYS A 62 6.76 -18.98 10.80
C LYS A 62 5.88 -19.31 11.99
N ASP A 63 5.29 -18.29 12.61
CA ASP A 63 4.59 -18.42 13.90
C ASP A 63 3.09 -18.60 13.69
N VAL A 64 2.51 -17.92 12.70
CA VAL A 64 1.08 -18.06 12.35
C VAL A 64 0.85 -19.21 11.36
N GLY A 65 1.84 -19.54 10.54
CA GLY A 65 1.76 -20.64 9.57
C GLY A 65 1.10 -20.28 8.23
N CYS A 66 1.10 -18.99 7.86
CA CYS A 66 0.69 -18.57 6.51
C CYS A 66 1.66 -19.13 5.45
N SER A 67 1.16 -19.53 4.29
CA SER A 67 1.98 -20.08 3.20
C SER A 67 2.61 -18.99 2.32
N LYS A 68 1.95 -17.84 2.18
CA LYS A 68 2.38 -16.69 1.40
C LYS A 68 1.94 -15.39 2.05
N ILE A 69 2.66 -14.32 1.75
CA ILE A 69 2.41 -12.98 2.31
C ILE A 69 2.09 -11.99 1.19
N GLY A 70 0.98 -11.28 1.34
CA GLY A 70 0.66 -10.11 0.52
C GLY A 70 0.88 -8.83 1.32
N VAL A 71 1.17 -7.72 0.64
CA VAL A 71 1.25 -6.40 1.28
C VAL A 71 0.34 -5.40 0.58
N THR A 72 -0.39 -4.63 1.36
CA THR A 72 -1.19 -3.51 0.87
C THR A 72 -1.15 -2.39 1.90
N GLY A 73 -1.38 -1.17 1.43
CA GLY A 73 -1.38 0.01 2.27
C GLY A 73 -1.79 1.23 1.48
N PHE A 74 -2.18 2.27 2.21
CA PHE A 74 -2.83 3.47 1.69
C PHE A 74 -1.95 4.70 1.92
N CYS A 75 -1.88 5.61 0.95
CA CYS A 75 -1.03 6.81 1.01
C CYS A 75 0.44 6.41 1.28
N MET A 76 1.02 6.82 2.40
CA MET A 76 2.36 6.39 2.84
C MET A 76 2.48 4.85 2.88
N GLY A 77 1.43 4.14 3.30
CA GLY A 77 1.39 2.67 3.25
C GLY A 77 1.44 2.11 1.83
N GLY A 78 0.98 2.86 0.83
CA GLY A 78 1.11 2.51 -0.59
C GLY A 78 2.56 2.62 -1.05
N ALA A 79 3.25 3.69 -0.68
CA ALA A 79 4.68 3.85 -0.94
C ALA A 79 5.51 2.75 -0.25
N LEU A 80 5.19 2.44 1.01
CA LEU A 80 5.80 1.32 1.74
C LEU A 80 5.47 -0.05 1.11
N SER A 81 4.29 -0.23 0.52
CA SER A 81 3.93 -1.47 -0.17
C SER A 81 4.77 -1.68 -1.44
N PHE A 82 5.02 -0.62 -2.22
CA PHE A 82 5.98 -0.67 -3.33
C PHE A 82 7.40 -0.97 -2.85
N ALA A 83 7.85 -0.28 -1.81
CA ALA A 83 9.19 -0.48 -1.27
C ALA A 83 9.35 -1.92 -0.71
N ALA A 84 8.34 -2.45 -0.02
CA ALA A 84 8.34 -3.83 0.45
C ALA A 84 8.36 -4.83 -0.72
N ALA A 85 7.62 -4.57 -1.80
CA ALA A 85 7.65 -5.40 -3.00
C ALA A 85 9.03 -5.48 -3.67
N ALA A 86 9.85 -4.43 -3.52
CA ALA A 86 11.21 -4.38 -4.05
C ALA A 86 12.24 -4.99 -3.08
N LEU A 87 12.06 -4.77 -1.77
CA LEU A 87 13.11 -4.96 -0.77
C LEU A 87 12.88 -6.15 0.19
N VAL A 88 11.67 -6.70 0.25
CA VAL A 88 11.29 -7.76 1.21
C VAL A 88 11.04 -9.08 0.46
N PRO A 89 11.98 -10.04 0.49
CA PRO A 89 11.87 -11.30 -0.24
C PRO A 89 10.67 -12.19 0.16
N GLU A 90 10.15 -12.00 1.37
CA GLU A 90 9.01 -12.76 1.89
C GLU A 90 7.66 -12.37 1.25
N ILE A 91 7.58 -11.21 0.59
CA ILE A 91 6.34 -10.74 -0.04
C ILE A 91 6.14 -11.45 -1.39
N SER A 92 4.93 -11.99 -1.59
CA SER A 92 4.53 -12.73 -2.79
C SER A 92 3.66 -11.90 -3.76
N ALA A 93 2.98 -10.87 -3.26
CA ALA A 93 2.18 -9.94 -4.06
C ALA A 93 2.02 -8.60 -3.32
N ALA A 94 1.89 -7.50 -4.06
CA ALA A 94 1.64 -6.19 -3.45
C ALA A 94 0.52 -5.40 -4.15
N ALA A 95 -0.29 -4.71 -3.37
CA ALA A 95 -1.37 -3.86 -3.88
C ALA A 95 -1.31 -2.46 -3.25
N PRO A 96 -0.46 -1.56 -3.79
CA PRO A 96 -0.30 -0.21 -3.27
C PRO A 96 -1.47 0.73 -3.67
N PHE A 97 -1.91 1.57 -2.73
CA PHE A 97 -2.92 2.60 -2.94
C PHE A 97 -2.34 4.00 -2.82
N TYR A 98 -2.42 4.78 -3.91
CA TYR A 98 -2.12 6.22 -4.01
C TYR A 98 -0.90 6.68 -3.20
N GLY A 99 0.23 6.01 -3.37
CA GLY A 99 1.50 6.47 -2.82
C GLY A 99 2.66 5.80 -3.55
N ILE A 100 3.56 6.62 -4.08
CA ILE A 100 4.72 6.18 -4.84
C ILE A 100 5.96 6.52 -4.01
N PRO A 101 6.86 5.56 -3.74
CA PRO A 101 8.07 5.84 -3.00
C PRO A 101 9.03 6.66 -3.87
N GLY A 102 9.80 7.55 -3.25
CA GLY A 102 10.93 8.19 -3.91
C GLY A 102 12.00 7.15 -4.31
N GLU A 103 12.78 7.45 -5.35
CA GLU A 103 13.81 6.54 -5.87
C GLU A 103 14.90 6.21 -4.84
N SER A 104 15.16 7.11 -3.89
CA SER A 104 16.10 6.89 -2.79
C SER A 104 15.60 5.86 -1.76
N ILE A 105 14.30 5.59 -1.71
CA ILE A 105 13.69 4.64 -0.79
C ILE A 105 13.70 3.24 -1.41
N ALA A 106 13.29 3.11 -2.67
CA ALA A 106 13.26 1.83 -3.38
C ALA A 106 13.30 1.99 -4.90
N ASP A 107 14.08 1.14 -5.57
CA ASP A 107 14.03 0.99 -7.02
C ASP A 107 12.92 0.00 -7.42
N ILE A 108 11.76 0.55 -7.80
CA ILE A 108 10.59 -0.21 -8.23
C ILE A 108 10.83 -1.09 -9.46
N THR A 109 11.88 -0.82 -10.26
CA THR A 109 12.19 -1.63 -11.46
C THR A 109 12.77 -2.99 -11.09
N THR A 110 13.21 -3.16 -9.84
CA THR A 110 13.72 -4.42 -9.30
C THR A 110 12.62 -5.38 -8.84
N ILE A 111 11.36 -4.94 -8.79
CA ILE A 111 10.23 -5.76 -8.34
C ILE A 111 10.07 -6.98 -9.26
N ARG A 112 9.89 -8.17 -8.65
CA ARG A 112 9.69 -9.45 -9.37
C ARG A 112 8.37 -10.13 -9.04
N ILE A 113 7.58 -9.55 -8.16
CA ILE A 113 6.26 -10.05 -7.77
C ILE A 113 5.13 -9.28 -8.48
N PRO A 114 3.94 -9.87 -8.60
CA PRO A 114 2.76 -9.18 -9.14
C PRO A 114 2.39 -7.95 -8.31
N LEU A 115 2.00 -6.89 -9.01
CA LEU A 115 1.46 -5.66 -8.43
C LEU A 115 0.01 -5.40 -8.85
N GLN A 116 -0.80 -4.82 -7.97
CA GLN A 116 -2.07 -4.18 -8.32
C GLN A 116 -2.11 -2.74 -7.80
N CYS A 117 -1.91 -1.78 -8.68
CA CYS A 117 -1.76 -0.37 -8.32
C CYS A 117 -3.12 0.35 -8.40
N HIS A 118 -3.44 1.15 -7.38
CA HIS A 118 -4.69 1.91 -7.31
C HIS A 118 -4.45 3.41 -7.12
N PHE A 119 -4.93 4.24 -8.05
CA PHE A 119 -4.71 5.69 -8.02
C PHE A 119 -5.94 6.51 -8.35
N GLY A 120 -6.03 7.72 -7.80
CA GLY A 120 -7.06 8.70 -8.15
C GLY A 120 -6.66 9.53 -9.38
N LYS A 121 -7.56 9.70 -10.34
CA LYS A 121 -7.37 10.58 -11.51
C LYS A 121 -7.26 12.05 -11.10
N LYS A 122 -7.96 12.44 -10.04
CA LYS A 122 -8.02 13.82 -9.51
C LYS A 122 -6.99 14.04 -8.39
N ASP A 123 -6.07 13.11 -8.22
CA ASP A 123 -4.97 13.23 -7.26
C ASP A 123 -3.91 14.19 -7.81
N ASP A 124 -3.60 15.22 -7.03
CA ASP A 124 -2.73 16.34 -7.40
C ASP A 124 -1.47 16.44 -6.53
N ILE A 125 -1.16 15.41 -5.73
CA ILE A 125 0.04 15.40 -4.89
C ILE A 125 1.28 15.09 -5.75
N VAL A 126 1.95 16.14 -6.20
CA VAL A 126 3.15 16.09 -7.04
C VAL A 126 4.31 15.39 -6.31
N GLY A 127 4.97 14.48 -7.02
CA GLY A 127 6.08 13.68 -6.51
C GLY A 127 5.64 12.47 -5.69
N PHE A 128 4.33 12.21 -5.60
CA PHE A 128 3.79 11.14 -4.75
C PHE A 128 2.68 10.34 -5.41
N SER A 129 1.68 11.00 -5.99
CA SER A 129 0.51 10.32 -6.55
C SER A 129 -0.21 11.10 -7.65
N SER A 130 0.35 12.21 -8.12
CA SER A 130 -0.25 13.00 -9.20
C SER A 130 -0.40 12.18 -10.50
N SER A 131 -1.29 12.61 -11.41
CA SER A 131 -1.44 11.95 -12.71
C SER A 131 -0.13 11.80 -13.49
N SER A 132 0.77 12.79 -13.43
CA SER A 132 2.09 12.69 -14.05
C SER A 132 2.99 11.64 -13.38
N ASP A 133 2.94 11.52 -12.05
CA ASP A 133 3.70 10.50 -11.32
C ASP A 133 3.16 9.09 -11.64
N GLN A 134 1.85 8.95 -11.77
CA GLN A 134 1.19 7.69 -12.16
C GLN A 134 1.63 7.23 -13.55
N GLU A 135 1.65 8.15 -14.54
CA GLU A 135 2.11 7.86 -15.90
C GLU A 135 3.60 7.46 -15.92
N ALA A 136 4.44 8.19 -15.18
CA ALA A 136 5.86 7.89 -15.06
C ALA A 136 6.11 6.52 -14.41
N LEU A 137 5.38 6.21 -13.32
CA LEU A 137 5.40 4.92 -12.66
C LEU A 137 5.02 3.79 -13.62
N ARG A 138 3.88 3.92 -14.31
CA ARG A 138 3.40 2.90 -15.25
C ARG A 138 4.43 2.62 -16.34
N LYS A 139 5.00 3.67 -16.94
CA LYS A 139 6.06 3.53 -17.95
C LYS A 139 7.30 2.81 -17.40
N LYS A 140 7.72 3.10 -16.17
CA LYS A 140 8.85 2.41 -15.52
C LYS A 140 8.55 0.92 -15.33
N LEU A 141 7.36 0.58 -14.82
CA LEU A 141 6.93 -0.81 -14.62
C LEU A 141 6.86 -1.58 -15.95
N ASP A 142 6.28 -0.96 -16.99
CA ASP A 142 6.19 -1.53 -18.35
C ASP A 142 7.59 -1.80 -18.92
N THR A 143 8.49 -0.82 -18.84
CA THR A 143 9.87 -0.92 -19.35
C THR A 143 10.65 -2.02 -18.65
N ALA A 144 10.51 -2.12 -17.32
CA ALA A 144 11.13 -3.14 -16.50
C ALA A 144 10.43 -4.51 -16.59
N LYS A 145 9.31 -4.60 -17.33
CA LYS A 145 8.48 -5.80 -17.48
C LYS A 145 7.99 -6.36 -16.13
N VAL A 146 7.71 -5.48 -15.18
CA VAL A 146 7.10 -5.87 -13.90
C VAL A 146 5.66 -6.29 -14.17
N LYS A 147 5.24 -7.46 -13.67
CA LYS A 147 3.84 -7.91 -13.80
C LYS A 147 2.94 -7.00 -12.95
N HIS A 148 2.05 -6.24 -13.58
CA HIS A 148 1.20 -5.32 -12.85
C HIS A 148 -0.19 -5.13 -13.48
N GLU A 149 -1.16 -4.85 -12.62
CA GLU A 149 -2.45 -4.26 -12.96
C GLU A 149 -2.43 -2.80 -12.50
N PHE A 150 -2.94 -1.88 -13.32
CA PHE A 150 -2.90 -0.45 -13.03
C PHE A 150 -4.30 0.16 -13.16
N TYR A 151 -4.90 0.56 -12.04
CA TYR A 151 -6.25 1.08 -11.98
C TYR A 151 -6.26 2.55 -11.56
N VAL A 152 -6.88 3.39 -12.39
CA VAL A 152 -7.11 4.81 -12.12
C VAL A 152 -8.62 5.05 -11.98
N TYR A 153 -9.01 5.73 -10.91
CA TYR A 153 -10.40 5.96 -10.52
C TYR A 153 -10.77 7.44 -10.67
N ASP A 154 -12.04 7.78 -10.93
CA ASP A 154 -12.49 9.18 -11.02
C ASP A 154 -12.63 9.87 -9.63
N ALA A 155 -11.60 9.73 -8.80
CA ALA A 155 -11.54 10.20 -7.42
C ALA A 155 -10.20 10.90 -7.13
N GLY A 156 -10.12 11.60 -5.99
CA GLY A 156 -8.92 12.27 -5.50
C GLY A 156 -8.06 11.37 -4.61
N HIS A 157 -7.06 11.96 -3.96
CA HIS A 157 -6.22 11.26 -2.98
C HIS A 157 -7.04 10.74 -1.80
N ALA A 158 -6.66 9.60 -1.23
CA ALA A 158 -7.35 8.98 -0.08
C ALA A 158 -8.83 8.65 -0.32
N PHE A 159 -9.21 8.29 -1.56
CA PHE A 159 -10.60 8.00 -1.92
C PHE A 159 -11.23 6.79 -1.23
N THR A 160 -10.44 5.93 -0.58
CA THR A 160 -10.96 4.80 0.22
C THR A 160 -11.22 5.19 1.68
N ASN A 161 -10.69 6.31 2.16
CA ASN A 161 -10.86 6.73 3.54
C ASN A 161 -12.18 7.46 3.74
N ALA A 162 -13.13 6.85 4.46
CA ALA A 162 -14.45 7.41 4.75
C ALA A 162 -14.45 8.76 5.50
N THR A 163 -13.35 9.10 6.18
CA THR A 163 -13.20 10.39 6.87
C THR A 163 -12.57 11.48 6.00
N SER A 164 -12.13 11.13 4.78
CA SER A 164 -11.51 12.07 3.84
C SER A 164 -12.59 12.86 3.09
N PRO A 165 -12.40 14.16 2.82
CA PRO A 165 -13.28 14.91 1.93
C PRO A 165 -13.29 14.34 0.49
N ASN A 166 -12.26 13.57 0.13
CA ASN A 166 -12.15 12.91 -1.16
C ASN A 166 -12.74 11.49 -1.19
N TYR A 167 -13.39 11.04 -0.11
CA TYR A 167 -14.04 9.74 -0.08
C TYR A 167 -14.99 9.56 -1.27
N HIS A 168 -14.80 8.48 -2.01
CA HIS A 168 -15.63 8.19 -3.17
C HIS A 168 -16.05 6.72 -3.13
N GLU A 169 -17.19 6.46 -2.49
CA GLU A 169 -17.72 5.12 -2.23
C GLU A 169 -17.68 4.17 -3.45
N PRO A 170 -18.11 4.56 -4.67
CA PRO A 170 -18.05 3.66 -5.81
C PRO A 170 -16.62 3.23 -6.17
N SER A 171 -15.65 4.16 -6.07
CA SER A 171 -14.24 3.85 -6.32
C SER A 171 -13.62 3.04 -5.19
N CYS A 172 -13.97 3.36 -3.94
CA CYS A 172 -13.54 2.60 -2.77
C CYS A 172 -13.97 1.14 -2.89
N LYS A 173 -15.27 0.89 -3.05
CA LYS A 173 -15.83 -0.46 -3.19
C LYS A 173 -15.16 -1.24 -4.33
N LEU A 174 -15.06 -0.62 -5.52
CA LEU A 174 -14.44 -1.27 -6.68
C LEU A 174 -12.95 -1.58 -6.45
N ALA A 175 -12.20 -0.70 -5.79
CA ALA A 175 -10.80 -0.91 -5.52
C ALA A 175 -10.57 -2.02 -4.49
N LEU A 176 -11.34 -2.04 -3.40
CA LEU A 176 -11.25 -3.09 -2.39
C LEU A 176 -11.70 -4.46 -2.93
N ASP A 177 -12.73 -4.51 -3.78
CA ASP A 177 -13.15 -5.76 -4.44
C ASP A 177 -12.05 -6.31 -5.38
N ARG A 178 -11.31 -5.42 -6.07
CA ARG A 178 -10.16 -5.80 -6.91
C ARG A 178 -8.99 -6.30 -6.06
N LEU A 179 -8.70 -5.61 -4.95
CA LEU A 179 -7.67 -5.99 -3.98
C LEU A 179 -7.91 -7.41 -3.46
N VAL A 180 -9.12 -7.70 -2.99
CA VAL A 180 -9.48 -9.02 -2.46
C VAL A 180 -9.33 -10.10 -3.52
N LYS A 181 -9.80 -9.86 -4.75
CA LYS A 181 -9.66 -10.82 -5.86
C LYS A 181 -8.19 -11.06 -6.22
N PHE A 182 -7.39 -10.01 -6.22
CA PHE A 182 -5.96 -10.08 -6.48
C PHE A 182 -5.24 -10.89 -5.42
N MET A 183 -5.46 -10.58 -4.14
CA MET A 183 -4.83 -11.33 -3.04
C MET A 183 -5.21 -12.81 -3.07
N ASN A 184 -6.49 -13.15 -3.32
CA ASN A 184 -6.93 -14.53 -3.50
C ASN A 184 -6.25 -15.26 -4.67
N SER A 185 -5.79 -14.53 -5.69
CA SER A 185 -5.14 -15.13 -6.86
C SER A 185 -3.66 -15.42 -6.62
N TYR A 186 -3.04 -14.76 -5.64
CA TYR A 186 -1.60 -14.82 -5.44
C TYR A 186 -1.17 -15.40 -4.10
N LEU A 187 -2.02 -15.34 -3.06
CA LEU A 187 -1.78 -15.94 -1.74
C LEU A 187 -2.34 -17.36 -1.73
#